data_AF-A0A2V1K9X0-F1
#
_entry.id   AF-A0A2V1K9X0-F1
#
_cell.length_a   1.000
_cell.length_b   1.000
_cell.length_c   1.000
_cell.angle_alpha   90.00
_cell.angle_beta   90.00
_cell.angle_gamma   90.00
#
_symmetry.space_group_name_H-M   'P 1'
#
loop_
_entity.id
_entity.type
_entity.pdbx_description
1 polymer ?
#
loop_
_entity_poly.entity_id
_entity_poly.type
_entity_poly.pdbx_seq_one_letter_code
_entity_poly.pdbx_strand_id
1 'polypeptide(L)'
;MERVPRDGIYVGLAVWVLFITGLTFAMSAVVSMRVLAGSLVVFGLLRAFLPSGEVPVIRSKAFDVSTYLILALALAYFSNWADVALRV
;
A
#
# COMPACT_ATOMS: atom_id res chain seq x y z
N MET A 1 10.70 13.33 21.89
CA MET A 1 10.14 12.01 22.25
C MET A 1 9.49 11.45 21.01
N GLU A 2 10.11 10.43 20.42
CA GLU A 2 9.59 9.71 19.27
C GLU A 2 8.27 9.05 19.71
N ARG A 3 7.14 9.51 19.17
CA ARG A 3 5.84 8.90 19.47
C ARG A 3 5.84 7.53 18.81
N VAL A 4 6.00 6.48 19.61
CA VAL A 4 5.78 5.11 19.17
C VAL A 4 4.39 5.08 18.50
N PRO A 5 4.29 4.63 17.24
CA PRO A 5 3.01 4.58 16.55
C PRO A 5 2.07 3.69 17.35
N ARG A 6 0.78 4.05 17.46
CA ARG A 6 -0.19 3.20 18.17
C ARG A 6 -0.14 1.79 17.58
N ASP A 7 0.02 0.77 18.42
CA ASP A 7 0.10 -0.64 18.02
C ASP A 7 -1.01 -1.05 17.03
N GLY A 8 -2.19 -0.42 17.15
CA GLY A 8 -3.31 -0.61 16.24
C GLY A 8 -3.01 -0.31 14.76
N ILE A 9 -2.06 0.57 14.43
CA ILE A 9 -1.64 0.83 13.04
C ILE A 9 -0.95 -0.41 12.46
N TYR A 10 -0.09 -1.08 13.23
CA TYR A 10 0.59 -2.30 12.79
C TYR A 10 -0.39 -3.46 12.64
N VAL A 11 -1.34 -3.61 13.57
CA VAL A 11 -2.43 -4.60 13.46
C VAL A 11 -3.29 -4.32 12.23
N GLY A 12 -3.66 -3.06 12.00
CA GLY A 12 -4.42 -2.65 10.82
C GLY A 12 -3.69 -2.94 9.52
N LEU A 13 -2.39 -2.67 9.44
CA LEU A 13 -1.56 -3.01 8.29
C LEU A 13 -1.46 -4.52 8.07
N ALA A 14 -1.31 -5.32 9.13
CA ALA A 14 -1.29 -6.78 9.02
C ALA A 14 -2.62 -7.33 8.48
N VAL A 15 -3.75 -6.85 9.02
CA VAL A 15 -5.09 -7.20 8.52
C VAL A 15 -5.27 -6.75 7.07
N TRP A 16 -4.80 -5.56 6.72
CA TRP A 16 -4.87 -5.05 5.35
C TRP A 16 -4.09 -5.93 4.36
N VAL A 17 -2.88 -6.36 4.73
CA VAL A 17 -2.08 -7.28 3.91
C VAL A 17 -2.82 -8.61 3.72
N LEU A 18 -3.36 -9.21 4.79
CA LEU A 18 -4.14 -10.44 4.70
C LEU A 18 -5.36 -10.28 3.78
N PHE A 19 -6.05 -9.14 3.86
CA PHE A 19 -7.17 -8.82 2.97
C PHE A 19 -6.73 -8.77 1.48
N ILE A 20 -5.65 -8.05 1.17
CA ILE A 20 -5.10 -7.98 -0.19
C ILE A 20 -4.69 -9.37 -0.70
N THR A 21 -4.04 -10.18 0.15
CA THR A 21 -3.69 -11.57 -0.20
C THR A 21 -4.94 -12.41 -0.44
N GLY A 22 -5.97 -12.28 0.39
CA GLY A 22 -7.24 -12.97 0.22
C GLY A 22 -7.94 -12.61 -1.10
N LEU A 23 -7.88 -11.36 -1.54
CA LEU A 23 -8.42 -10.91 -2.83
C LEU A 23 -7.79 -11.64 -4.02
N THR A 24 -6.52 -12.02 -3.94
CA THR A 24 -5.85 -12.78 -5.00
C THR A 24 -6.51 -14.14 -5.23
N PHE A 25 -6.91 -14.82 -4.16
CA PHE A 25 -7.58 -16.13 -4.23
C PHE A 25 -9.08 -16.03 -4.49
N ALA A 26 -9.73 -14.99 -3.96
CA ALA A 26 -11.17 -14.81 -4.09
C ALA A 26 -11.60 -14.21 -5.45
N MET A 27 -10.74 -13.41 -6.08
CA MET A 27 -11.06 -12.71 -7.33
C MET A 27 -10.00 -12.92 -8.41
N SER A 28 -8.86 -12.24 -8.31
CA SER A 28 -7.71 -12.45 -9.19
C SER A 28 -6.49 -11.66 -8.70
N ALA A 29 -5.31 -12.02 -9.21
CA ALA A 29 -4.08 -11.28 -8.96
C ALA A 29 -4.16 -9.84 -9.53
N VAL A 30 -4.84 -9.64 -10.67
CA VAL A 30 -5.04 -8.31 -11.25
C VAL A 30 -5.82 -7.41 -10.30
N VAL A 31 -6.92 -7.90 -9.73
CA VAL A 31 -7.77 -7.12 -8.83
C VAL A 31 -7.01 -6.78 -7.55
N SER A 32 -6.35 -7.76 -6.91
CA SER A 32 -5.61 -7.52 -5.67
C SER A 32 -4.47 -6.51 -5.87
N MET A 33 -3.73 -6.58 -6.98
CA MET A 33 -2.68 -5.62 -7.31
C MET A 33 -3.22 -4.20 -7.53
N ARG A 34 -4.37 -4.05 -8.20
CA ARG A 34 -5.00 -2.74 -8.42
C ARG A 34 -5.54 -2.13 -7.12
N VAL A 35 -6.14 -2.94 -6.26
CA VAL A 35 -6.60 -2.49 -4.93
C VAL A 35 -5.41 -2.07 -4.08
N LEU A 36 -4.32 -2.85 -4.06
CA LEU A 36 -3.09 -2.48 -3.37
C LEU A 36 -2.50 -1.18 -3.93
N ALA A 37 -2.40 -1.04 -5.25
CA ALA A 37 -1.92 0.18 -5.90
C ALA A 37 -2.75 1.41 -5.49
N GLY A 38 -4.07 1.31 -5.54
CA GLY A 38 -4.97 2.38 -5.08
C GLY A 38 -4.78 2.72 -3.60
N SER A 39 -4.53 1.72 -2.76
CA SER A 39 -4.25 1.91 -1.32
C SER A 39 -2.98 2.70 -1.09
N LEU A 40 -1.92 2.41 -1.85
CA LEU A 40 -0.66 3.15 -1.76
C LEU A 40 -0.85 4.61 -2.20
N VAL A 41 -1.67 4.89 -3.22
CA VAL A 41 -2.04 6.28 -3.56
C VAL A 41 -2.72 6.96 -2.38
N VAL A 42 -3.71 6.32 -1.77
CA VAL A 42 -4.41 6.86 -0.59
C VAL A 42 -3.43 7.10 0.56
N PHE A 43 -2.53 6.16 0.86
CA PHE A 43 -1.52 6.34 1.91
C PHE A 43 -0.54 7.47 1.59
N GLY A 44 -0.13 7.61 0.32
CA GLY A 44 0.67 8.73 -0.15
C GLY A 44 -0.04 10.08 0.02
N LEU A 45 -1.33 10.16 -0.33
CA LEU A 45 -2.13 11.36 -0.15
C LEU A 45 -2.34 11.69 1.33
N LEU A 46 -2.71 10.70 2.15
CA LEU A 46 -2.81 10.86 3.60
C LEU A 46 -1.48 11.35 4.17
N ARG A 47 -0.36 10.75 3.75
CA ARG A 47 0.97 11.20 4.16
C ARG A 47 1.25 12.62 3.70
N ALA A 48 0.83 13.03 2.51
CA ALA A 48 1.04 14.37 1.98
C ALA A 48 0.23 15.45 2.74
N PHE A 49 -1.00 15.14 3.14
CA PHE A 49 -1.91 16.10 3.78
C PHE A 49 -1.91 16.07 5.30
N LEU A 50 -1.57 14.94 5.93
CA LEU A 50 -1.55 14.86 7.39
C LEU A 50 -0.40 15.70 8.00
N PRO A 51 -0.63 16.29 9.19
CA PRO A 51 0.41 16.96 9.96
C PRO A 51 1.55 16.04 10.36
N SER A 52 2.74 16.61 10.52
CA SER A 52 3.91 15.90 11.04
C SER A 52 3.60 15.38 12.46
N GLY A 53 3.73 14.07 12.68
CA GLY A 53 3.49 13.41 13.97
C GLY A 53 2.26 12.51 14.04
N GLU A 54 1.37 12.55 13.05
CA GLU A 54 0.22 11.62 12.94
C GLU A 54 0.61 10.28 12.29
N VAL A 55 1.57 10.34 11.35
CA VAL A 55 2.08 9.16 10.65
C VAL A 55 3.55 8.97 11.00
N PRO A 56 4.00 7.74 11.28
CA PRO A 56 5.39 7.46 11.64
C PRO A 56 6.33 7.98 10.55
N VAL A 57 7.39 8.66 10.97
CA VAL A 57 8.35 9.31 10.08
C VAL A 57 9.67 8.57 10.18
N ILE A 58 10.01 7.79 9.16
CA ILE A 58 11.33 7.14 9.06
C ILE A 58 12.29 8.05 8.28
N ARG A 59 11.78 8.80 7.28
CA ARG A 59 12.54 9.70 6.39
C ARG A 59 11.74 10.99 6.10
N SER A 60 12.12 11.75 5.08
CA SER A 60 11.39 12.96 4.69
C SER A 60 9.98 12.64 4.14
N LYS A 61 9.02 13.52 4.43
CA LYS A 61 7.63 13.42 3.96
C LYS A 61 7.55 13.23 2.45
N ALA A 62 8.35 13.98 1.69
CA ALA A 62 8.39 13.89 0.24
C ALA A 62 8.90 12.52 -0.25
N PHE A 63 9.88 11.94 0.43
CA PHE A 63 10.40 10.61 0.09
C PHE A 63 9.35 9.51 0.30
N ASP A 64 8.62 9.57 1.42
CA ASP A 64 7.56 8.61 1.73
C ASP A 64 6.44 8.66 0.67
N VAL A 65 5.94 9.87 0.38
CA VAL A 65 4.90 10.10 -0.64
C VAL A 65 5.38 9.61 -2.01
N SER A 66 6.60 9.96 -2.42
CA SER A 66 7.15 9.54 -3.71
C SER A 66 7.26 8.02 -3.80
N THR A 67 7.68 7.36 -2.73
CA THR A 67 7.80 5.90 -2.67
C THR A 67 6.43 5.24 -2.84
N TYR A 68 5.40 5.72 -2.14
CA TYR A 68 4.04 5.21 -2.29
C TYR A 68 3.52 5.36 -3.72
N LEU A 69 3.74 6.51 -4.35
CA LEU A 69 3.27 6.77 -5.72
C LEU A 69 4.04 5.95 -6.77
N ILE A 70 5.35 5.81 -6.63
CA ILE A 70 6.18 4.99 -7.54
C ILE A 70 5.75 3.52 -7.44
N LEU A 71 5.57 3.00 -6.23
CA LEU A 71 5.11 1.62 -6.03
C LEU A 71 3.69 1.41 -6.54
N ALA A 72 2.80 2.39 -6.34
CA ALA A 72 1.45 2.33 -6.89
C ALA A 72 1.47 2.24 -8.43
N LEU A 73 2.27 3.08 -9.08
CA LEU A 73 2.45 3.05 -10.53
C LEU A 73 3.03 1.72 -11.00
N ALA A 74 4.06 1.21 -10.34
CA ALA A 74 4.68 -0.07 -10.66
C ALA A 74 3.67 -1.23 -10.54
N LEU A 75 2.91 -1.29 -9.45
CA LEU A 75 1.88 -2.31 -9.24
C LEU A 75 0.74 -2.20 -10.27
N ALA A 76 0.29 -0.98 -10.57
CA ALA A 76 -0.73 -0.76 -11.59
C ALA A 76 -0.24 -1.24 -12.97
N TYR A 77 1.01 -0.93 -13.32
CA TYR A 77 1.63 -1.41 -14.56
C TYR A 77 1.77 -2.94 -14.60
N PHE A 78 2.31 -3.55 -13.54
CA PHE A 78 2.48 -5.00 -13.45
C PHE A 78 1.16 -5.76 -13.38
N SER A 79 0.08 -5.13 -12.90
CA SER A 79 -1.25 -5.75 -12.90
C SER A 79 -1.72 -6.18 -14.28
N ASN A 80 -1.22 -5.56 -15.36
CA ASN A 80 -1.55 -5.97 -16.74
C ASN A 80 -0.96 -7.33 -17.13
N TRP A 81 0.00 -7.84 -16.35
CA TRP A 81 0.72 -9.09 -16.60
C TRP A 81 0.42 -10.15 -15.53
N ALA A 82 -0.40 -9.84 -14.53
CA ALA A 82 -0.54 -10.65 -13.32
C ALA A 82 -1.16 -12.04 -13.59
N ASP A 83 -2.10 -12.13 -14.53
CA ASP A 83 -2.77 -13.41 -14.87
C ASP A 83 -2.04 -14.20 -15.96
N VAL A 84 -0.94 -13.69 -16.51
CA VAL A 84 -0.15 -14.37 -17.56
C VAL A 84 0.51 -15.64 -17.02
N ALA A 85 0.72 -15.74 -15.70
CA ALA A 85 1.43 -16.86 -15.06
C ALA A 85 0.53 -18.06 -14.66
N LEU A 86 -0.80 -17.94 -14.69
CA LEU A 86 -1.72 -18.99 -14.20
C LEU A 86 -2.38 -19.84 -15.29
N ARG A 87 -1.93 -19.70 -16.55
CA ARG A 87 -2.31 -20.62 -17.63
C ARG A 87 -1.35 -21.81 -17.66
N VAL A 88 -1.50 -22.73 -16.70
CA VAL A 88 -0.87 -24.07 -16.73
C VAL A 88 -1.96 -25.10 -16.84
#